data_AF-A0A6B3H8E9-F1
#
_entry.id   AF-A0A6B3H8E9-F1
#
_cell.length_a   1.000
_cell.length_b   1.000
_cell.length_c   1.000
_cell.angle_alpha   90.00
_cell.angle_beta   90.00
_cell.angle_gamma   90.00
#
_symmetry.space_group_name_H-M   'P 1'
#
loop_
_entity.id
_entity.type
_entity.pdbx_description
1 polymer ?
#
loop_
_entity_poly.entity_id
_entity_poly.type
_entity_poly.pdbx_seq_one_letter_code
_entity_poly.pdbx_strand_id
1 'polypeptide(L)' 'DAPTADLVDAVQPGGLFHTLPTALDRPLLFIAGGIPLHRDGRLIGAIGVGGGAPEQDHGFAAAAAASLV' A
#
# COMPACT_ATOMS: atom_id res chain seq x y z
N ASP A 1 -8.34 -4.39 5.15
CA ASP A 1 -7.46 -3.78 4.13
C ASP A 1 -6.22 -3.24 4.83
N ALA A 2 -5.13 -2.98 4.12
CA ALA A 2 -3.86 -2.55 4.71
C ALA A 2 -3.10 -1.60 3.77
N PRO A 3 -2.39 -0.59 4.29
CA PRO A 3 -1.36 0.15 3.55
C PRO A 3 -0.29 -0.79 2.99
N THR A 4 0.28 -0.45 1.83
CA THR A 4 1.35 -1.26 1.23
C THR A 4 2.65 -1.23 2.05
N ALA A 5 2.85 -0.17 2.84
CA ALA A 5 3.98 -0.05 3.76
C ALA A 5 4.03 -1.20 4.79
N ASP A 6 2.86 -1.65 5.26
CA ASP A 6 2.74 -2.70 6.27
C ASP A 6 3.01 -4.11 5.70
N LEU A 7 3.10 -4.24 4.37
CA LEU A 7 3.31 -5.52 3.69
C LEU A 7 4.75 -5.75 3.25
N VAL A 8 5.63 -4.74 3.34
CA VAL A 8 7.00 -4.78 2.80
C VAL A 8 7.78 -5.93 3.41
N ASP A 9 7.77 -6.06 4.75
CA ASP A 9 8.48 -7.13 5.46
C ASP A 9 7.85 -8.50 5.23
N ALA A 10 6.53 -8.56 5.11
CA ALA A 10 5.80 -9.81 4.96
C ALA A 10 6.14 -10.53 3.65
N VAL A 11 6.55 -9.80 2.60
CA VAL A 11 6.93 -10.38 1.30
C VAL A 11 8.43 -10.60 1.11
N GLN A 12 9.27 -10.21 2.09
CA GLN A 12 10.70 -10.47 2.02
C GLN A 12 11.01 -11.98 2.14
N PRO A 13 12.21 -12.43 1.74
CA PRO A 13 12.68 -13.79 2.04
C PRO A 13 12.54 -14.13 3.53
N GLY A 14 11.85 -15.23 3.83
CA GLY A 14 11.53 -15.65 5.20
C GLY A 14 10.25 -15.05 5.79
N GLY A 15 9.64 -14.08 5.12
CA GLY A 15 8.33 -13.52 5.48
C GLY A 15 7.16 -14.45 5.13
N LEU A 16 6.03 -14.26 5.81
CA LEU A 16 4.81 -15.08 5.66
C LEU A 16 4.30 -15.14 4.21
N PHE A 17 4.50 -14.06 3.45
CA PHE A 17 4.01 -13.88 2.08
C PHE A 17 5.16 -13.81 1.06
N HIS A 18 6.32 -14.41 1.35
CA HIS A 18 7.48 -14.38 0.46
C HIS A 18 7.16 -14.78 -1.00
N THR A 19 6.28 -15.75 -1.20
CA THR A 19 5.90 -16.24 -2.53
C THR A 19 4.84 -15.39 -3.22
N LEU A 20 4.22 -14.43 -2.54
CA LEU A 20 3.07 -13.68 -3.05
C LEU A 20 3.42 -12.79 -4.27
N PRO A 21 4.57 -12.09 -4.33
CA PRO A 21 4.93 -11.26 -5.49
C PRO A 21 5.03 -12.03 -6.81
N THR A 22 5.30 -13.34 -6.76
CA THR A 22 5.45 -14.20 -7.94
C THR A 22 4.29 -15.16 -8.16
N ALA A 23 3.43 -15.36 -7.16
CA ALA A 23 2.27 -16.25 -7.25
C ALA A 23 1.05 -15.65 -7.95
N LEU A 24 1.06 -14.34 -8.21
CA LEU A 24 -0.08 -13.62 -8.79
C LEU A 24 0.21 -13.19 -10.22
N ASP A 25 -0.76 -13.41 -11.12
CA ASP A 25 -0.69 -12.98 -12.52
C ASP A 25 -0.90 -11.46 -12.72
N ARG A 26 -1.05 -10.70 -11.63
CA ARG A 26 -1.27 -9.25 -11.65
C ARG A 26 -0.06 -8.54 -11.06
N PRO A 27 0.37 -7.41 -11.65
CA PRO A 27 1.48 -6.63 -11.13
C PRO A 27 1.05 -5.93 -9.83
N LEU A 28 1.32 -6.57 -8.68
CA LEU A 28 1.23 -5.93 -7.38
C LEU A 28 2.57 -5.33 -6.99
N LEU A 29 2.52 -4.16 -6.37
CA LEU A 29 3.69 -3.48 -5.82
C LEU A 29 3.64 -3.56 -4.29
N PHE A 30 4.63 -4.25 -3.72
CA PHE A 30 4.82 -4.37 -2.27
C PHE A 30 5.89 -3.38 -1.79
N ILE A 31 5.64 -2.11 -2.07
CA ILE A 31 6.48 -0.96 -1.73
C ILE A 31 5.55 0.09 -1.11
N ALA A 32 6.02 0.84 -0.11
CA ALA A 32 5.22 1.89 0.52
C ALA A 32 4.78 2.95 -0.51
N GLY A 33 3.51 3.37 -0.43
CA GLY A 33 2.92 4.35 -1.36
C GLY A 33 1.42 4.15 -1.62
N GLY A 34 0.86 2.98 -1.27
CA GLY A 34 -0.57 2.68 -1.37
C GLY A 34 -1.29 2.73 -0.02
N ILE A 35 -2.45 3.39 0.03
CA ILE A 35 -3.29 3.51 1.24
C ILE A 35 -4.76 3.25 0.89
N PRO A 36 -5.45 2.35 1.63
CA PRO A 36 -6.90 2.19 1.53
C PRO A 36 -7.65 3.45 1.96
N LEU A 37 -8.77 3.75 1.30
CA LEU A 37 -9.61 4.89 1.61
C LEU A 37 -10.96 4.43 2.16
N HIS A 38 -11.38 5.01 3.27
CA HIS A 38 -12.69 4.75 3.89
C HIS A 38 -13.52 6.03 3.97
N ARG A 39 -14.83 5.88 3.84
CA ARG A 39 -15.82 6.91 4.19
C ARG A 39 -16.94 6.25 4.99
N ASP A 40 -17.29 6.86 6.12
CA ASP A 40 -18.26 6.30 7.08
C ASP A 40 -17.92 4.86 7.51
N GLY A 41 -16.63 4.59 7.74
CA GLY A 41 -16.12 3.26 8.11
C GLY A 41 -16.16 2.22 6.99
N ARG A 42 -16.64 2.57 5.78
CA ARG A 42 -16.68 1.66 4.64
C ARG A 42 -15.52 1.91 3.69
N LEU A 43 -14.85 0.83 3.28
CA LEU A 43 -13.82 0.85 2.24
C LEU A 43 -14.46 1.30 0.91
N ILE A 44 -13.93 2.37 0.32
CA ILE A 44 -14.42 2.95 -0.94
C ILE A 44 -13.40 2.89 -2.07
N GLY A 45 -12.16 2.47 -1.78
CA GLY A 45 -11.09 2.36 -2.76
C GLY A 45 -9.72 2.46 -2.11
N ALA A 46 -8.73 2.90 -2.89
CA ALA A 46 -7.39 3.17 -2.42
C ALA A 46 -6.75 4.30 -3.25
N ILE A 47 -5.74 4.96 -2.69
CA ILE A 47 -4.84 5.86 -3.41
C ILE A 47 -3.45 5.23 -3.47
N GLY A 48 -2.75 5.42 -4.59
CA GLY A 48 -1.34 5.05 -4.76
C GLY A 48 -0.56 6.25 -5.26
N VAL A 49 0.56 6.56 -4.60
CA VAL A 49 1.53 7.56 -5.03
C VAL A 49 2.84 6.84 -5.35
N GLY A 50 3.50 7.28 -6.41
CA GLY A 50 4.76 6.70 -6.87
C GLY A 50 5.61 7.74 -7.60
N GLY A 51 6.88 7.83 -7.24
CA GLY A 51 7.88 8.64 -7.96
C GLY A 51 9.03 9.12 -7.08
N GLY A 52 8.86 9.17 -5.76
CA GLY A 52 9.90 9.50 -4.79
C GLY A 52 10.48 8.27 -4.09
N ALA A 53 11.10 8.49 -2.93
CA ALA A 53 11.40 7.41 -2.00
C ALA A 53 10.10 6.84 -1.40
N PRO A 54 10.04 5.55 -1.05
CA PRO A 54 8.82 4.91 -0.52
C PRO A 54 8.18 5.67 0.66
N GLU A 55 8.99 6.24 1.54
CA GLU A 55 8.53 7.02 2.70
C GLU A 55 7.90 8.35 2.28
N GLN A 56 8.43 8.98 1.21
CA GLN A 56 7.87 10.20 0.64
C GLN A 56 6.53 9.90 -0.02
N ASP A 57 6.49 8.84 -0.84
CA ASP A 57 5.28 8.41 -1.53
C ASP A 57 4.17 8.02 -0.53
N HIS A 58 4.51 7.29 0.53
CA HIS A 58 3.58 6.99 1.61
C HIS A 58 3.11 8.25 2.34
N GLY A 59 4.02 9.20 2.61
CA GLY A 59 3.67 10.47 3.23
C GLY A 59 2.66 11.29 2.41
N PHE A 60 2.86 11.38 1.09
CA PHE A 60 1.92 12.04 0.18
C PHE A 60 0.57 11.32 0.12
N ALA A 61 0.58 9.98 0.02
CA ALA A 61 -0.64 9.18 0.03
C ALA A 61 -1.43 9.38 1.34
N ALA A 62 -0.75 9.44 2.48
CA ALA A 62 -1.37 9.61 3.79
C ALA A 62 -1.99 11.01 3.94
N ALA A 63 -1.27 12.05 3.51
CA ALA A 63 -1.78 13.42 3.49
C ALA A 63 -3.04 13.55 2.61
N ALA A 64 -3.04 12.92 1.43
CA ALA A 64 -4.20 12.88 0.54
C ALA A 64 -5.38 12.11 1.16
N ALA A 65 -5.15 10.93 1.74
CA ALA A 65 -6.18 10.15 2.42
C ALA A 65 -6.83 10.92 3.57
N ALA A 66 -6.04 11.65 4.36
CA ALA A 66 -6.53 12.49 5.45
C ALA A 66 -7.37 13.71 5.00
N SER A 67 -7.31 14.08 3.72
CA SER A 67 -8.09 15.19 3.15
C SER A 67 -9.47 14.79 2.63
N LEU A 68 -9.83 13.50 2.66
CA LEU A 68 -11.18 13.08 2.32
C LEU A 68 -12.17 13.56 3.41
N VAL A 69 -13.06 14.49 3.03
CA VAL A 69 -14.22 14.93 3.83
C VAL A 69 -15.36 13.93 3.76
#